data_AF-F6H7W3-F1
#
_entry.id   AF-F6H7W3-F1
#
_cell.length_a   1.000
_cell.length_b   1.000
_cell.length_c   1.000
_cell.angle_alpha   90.00
_cell.angle_beta   90.00
_cell.angle_gamma   90.00
#
_symmetry.space_group_name_H-M   'P 1'
#
loop_
_entity.id
_entity.type
_entity.pdbx_description
1 polymer ?
#
loop_
_entity_poly.entity_id
_entity_poly.type
_entity_poly.pdbx_seq_one_letter_code
_entity_poly.pdbx_strand_id
1 'polypeptide(L)'
;MGKIVKSFCFLVFFGVLVEGLNIWPMPNSVNHGHQIMYLSNDFALKSDGSKYNDASGILKDAFSRLLDVIEVDHVIDSNFSHFDPMAILHGIHVIVWSQNDELQYGVDESYKLSIPSHGTQVYAHIEAQTVYGVLHGLQTFSQLCRFNLTNRAIEVHQVPWYIIDQPRFFYRGLLIDTSRHYLPLPIIKNVIDSMTYAKLNVLHWHIVDTQSFPLEIPSFPKLWNGAYSISERYTMADAAEIVSYAQRRGISVLAEIDVPGHALSWY
;
A
#
# COMPACT_ATOMS: atom_id res chain seq x y z
N MET A 1 40.64 0.58 34.77
CA MET A 1 39.34 -0.10 34.94
C MET A 1 38.48 0.28 33.73
N GLY A 2 38.69 -0.42 32.61
CA GLY A 2 38.12 -0.09 31.29
C GLY A 2 36.77 -0.75 31.07
N LYS A 3 35.79 0.02 30.57
CA LYS A 3 34.44 -0.45 30.26
C LYS A 3 34.45 -1.26 28.97
N ILE A 4 34.01 -2.52 29.07
CA ILE A 4 33.75 -3.42 27.94
C ILE A 4 32.40 -3.03 27.34
N VAL A 5 32.40 -2.57 26.08
CA VAL A 5 31.19 -2.45 25.26
C VAL A 5 31.03 -3.77 24.51
N LYS A 6 29.94 -4.50 24.81
CA LYS A 6 29.58 -5.71 24.08
C LYS A 6 28.98 -5.30 22.73
N SER A 7 29.71 -5.62 21.66
CA SER A 7 29.23 -5.52 20.28
C SER A 7 28.21 -6.62 20.02
N PHE A 8 26.98 -6.24 19.65
CA PHE A 8 25.95 -7.17 19.22
C PHE A 8 26.12 -7.38 17.71
N CYS A 9 26.62 -8.55 17.33
CA CYS A 9 26.80 -8.94 15.94
C CYS A 9 25.47 -9.48 15.40
N PHE A 10 24.79 -8.72 14.54
CA PHE A 10 23.62 -9.21 13.81
C PHE A 10 24.14 -10.05 12.62
N LEU A 11 23.84 -11.35 12.64
CA LEU A 11 24.07 -12.25 11.51
C LEU A 11 23.14 -11.85 10.36
N VAL A 12 23.71 -11.28 9.30
CA VAL A 12 23.00 -11.04 8.04
C VAL A 12 23.02 -12.33 7.23
N PHE A 13 21.84 -12.90 6.99
CA PHE A 13 21.65 -13.98 6.03
C PHE A 13 21.92 -13.43 4.62
N PHE A 14 22.90 -14.01 3.92
CA PHE A 14 23.22 -13.71 2.53
C PHE A 14 22.10 -14.22 1.60
N GLY A 15 21.07 -13.40 1.41
CA GLY A 15 20.41 -13.30 0.12
C GLY A 15 21.26 -12.37 -0.76
N VAL A 16 21.40 -12.68 -2.05
CA VAL A 16 22.06 -11.78 -3.00
C VAL A 16 21.21 -10.50 -3.10
N LEU A 17 21.49 -9.53 -2.23
CA LEU A 17 21.02 -8.15 -2.37
C LEU A 17 21.72 -7.60 -3.60
N VAL A 18 20.95 -7.26 -4.63
CA VAL A 18 21.40 -6.37 -5.69
C VAL A 18 21.89 -5.10 -4.99
N GLU A 19 23.19 -4.84 -4.99
CA GLU A 19 23.78 -3.66 -4.35
C GLU A 19 23.06 -2.39 -4.85
N GLY A 20 22.42 -1.64 -3.94
CA GLY A 20 22.02 -0.26 -4.18
C GLY A 20 20.54 0.03 -4.49
N LEU A 21 19.64 -0.96 -4.56
CA LEU A 21 18.21 -0.71 -4.80
C LEU A 21 17.39 -0.68 -3.50
N ASN A 22 16.77 0.47 -3.20
CA ASN A 22 15.89 0.65 -2.04
C ASN A 22 14.43 0.32 -2.38
N ILE A 23 14.15 -0.90 -2.84
CA ILE A 23 12.80 -1.37 -3.15
C ILE A 23 12.44 -2.52 -2.20
N TRP A 24 11.28 -2.44 -1.56
CA TRP A 24 10.77 -3.49 -0.68
C TRP A 24 9.24 -3.64 -0.80
N PRO A 25 8.72 -4.87 -1.02
CA PRO A 25 9.45 -6.10 -1.35
C PRO A 25 10.18 -5.99 -2.69
N MET A 26 11.30 -6.71 -2.84
CA MET A 26 12.06 -6.76 -4.09
C MET A 26 11.20 -7.38 -5.20
N PRO A 27 10.99 -6.68 -6.34
CA PRO A 27 10.22 -7.23 -7.45
C PRO A 27 10.85 -8.46 -8.07
N ASN A 28 10.03 -9.29 -8.72
CA ASN A 28 10.48 -10.51 -9.39
C ASN A 28 11.52 -10.26 -10.51
N SER A 29 11.37 -9.17 -11.27
CA SER A 29 12.33 -8.77 -12.29
C SER A 29 12.47 -7.25 -12.33
N VAL A 30 13.73 -6.78 -12.34
CA VAL A 30 14.09 -5.36 -12.36
C VAL A 30 15.21 -5.12 -13.37
N ASN A 31 15.01 -4.16 -14.26
CA ASN A 31 16.04 -3.58 -15.11
C ASN A 31 16.03 -2.06 -14.94
N HIS A 32 17.19 -1.45 -14.84
CA HIS A 32 17.32 -0.02 -14.61
C HIS A 32 18.51 0.57 -15.38
N GLY A 33 18.48 1.89 -15.57
CA GLY A 33 19.57 2.66 -16.15
C GLY A 33 20.36 3.45 -15.12
N HIS A 34 20.81 4.63 -15.53
CA HIS A 34 21.71 5.51 -14.77
C HIS A 34 21.30 6.99 -14.84
N GLN A 35 20.22 7.32 -15.54
CA GLN A 35 19.75 8.71 -15.70
C GLN A 35 18.81 9.10 -14.54
N ILE A 36 18.49 10.39 -14.44
CA ILE A 36 17.54 10.94 -13.48
C ILE A 36 16.42 11.62 -14.24
N MET A 37 15.16 11.38 -13.84
CA MET A 37 14.00 12.15 -14.28
C MET A 37 13.38 12.91 -13.11
N TYR A 38 12.59 13.94 -13.42
CA TYR A 38 11.93 14.79 -12.44
C TYR A 38 10.43 14.80 -12.68
N LEU A 39 9.64 14.71 -11.62
CA LEU A 39 8.18 14.83 -11.74
C LEU A 39 7.80 16.29 -11.93
N SER A 40 6.86 16.56 -12.84
CA SER A 40 6.33 17.91 -13.05
C SER A 40 5.45 18.38 -11.89
N ASN A 41 5.23 19.69 -11.76
CA ASN A 41 4.31 20.25 -10.75
C ASN A 41 2.84 19.90 -11.03
N ASP A 42 2.50 19.58 -12.27
CA ASP A 42 1.16 19.19 -12.74
C ASP A 42 1.06 17.67 -12.94
N PHE A 43 1.84 16.89 -12.19
CA PHE A 43 1.92 15.45 -12.31
C PHE A 43 0.53 14.80 -12.28
N ALA A 44 0.15 14.15 -13.37
CA ALA A 44 -1.21 13.68 -13.57
C ALA A 44 -1.31 12.16 -13.74
N LEU A 45 -2.42 11.60 -13.27
CA LEU A 45 -2.84 10.24 -13.61
C LEU A 45 -3.62 10.25 -14.92
N LYS A 46 -3.23 9.39 -15.86
CA LYS A 46 -3.98 9.09 -17.07
C LYS A 46 -4.39 7.62 -17.10
N SER A 47 -5.57 7.34 -17.63
CA SER A 47 -6.10 5.98 -17.77
C SER A 47 -6.80 5.75 -19.11
N ASP A 48 -6.48 6.58 -20.12
CA ASP A 48 -7.03 6.40 -21.47
C ASP A 48 -6.64 5.05 -22.08
N GLY A 49 -7.60 4.35 -22.69
CA GLY A 49 -7.38 2.98 -23.19
C GLY A 49 -7.43 1.88 -22.12
N SER A 50 -7.53 2.22 -20.83
CA SER A 50 -7.89 1.26 -19.77
C SER A 50 -9.33 0.78 -19.93
N LYS A 51 -9.62 -0.48 -19.59
CA LYS A 51 -11.00 -0.97 -19.50
C LYS A 51 -11.66 -0.60 -18.18
N TYR A 52 -10.88 -0.30 -17.15
CA TYR A 52 -11.38 0.09 -15.83
C TYR A 52 -11.78 1.56 -15.78
N ASN A 53 -13.03 1.85 -15.41
CA ASN A 53 -13.60 3.20 -15.40
C ASN A 53 -13.45 3.93 -14.04
N ASP A 54 -12.90 3.26 -13.02
CA ASP A 54 -12.73 3.77 -11.66
C ASP A 54 -14.01 4.32 -11.00
N ALA A 55 -15.17 3.71 -11.26
CA ALA A 55 -16.43 4.12 -10.65
C ALA A 55 -16.40 4.09 -9.11
N SER A 56 -15.62 3.17 -8.53
CA SER A 56 -15.40 3.01 -7.09
C SER A 56 -14.36 3.98 -6.51
N GLY A 57 -13.66 4.76 -7.34
CA GLY A 57 -12.64 5.72 -6.94
C GLY A 57 -11.34 5.11 -6.39
N ILE A 58 -11.12 3.80 -6.57
CA ILE A 58 -9.95 3.08 -6.05
C ILE A 58 -8.66 3.66 -6.62
N LEU A 59 -8.62 3.88 -7.94
CA LEU A 59 -7.44 4.35 -8.64
C LEU A 59 -7.18 5.83 -8.35
N LYS A 60 -8.22 6.66 -8.34
CA LYS A 60 -8.13 8.07 -7.94
C LYS A 60 -7.61 8.23 -6.51
N ASP A 61 -8.17 7.47 -5.57
CA ASP A 61 -7.72 7.49 -4.18
C ASP A 61 -6.26 7.00 -4.06
N ALA A 62 -5.88 5.98 -4.82
CA ALA A 62 -4.51 5.47 -4.83
C ALA A 62 -3.50 6.48 -5.37
N PHE A 63 -3.87 7.23 -6.41
CA PHE A 63 -3.02 8.29 -6.93
C PHE A 63 -2.86 9.44 -5.94
N SER A 64 -3.93 9.85 -5.24
CA SER A 64 -3.83 10.84 -4.16
C SER A 64 -2.86 10.38 -3.08
N ARG A 65 -2.97 9.13 -2.61
CA ARG A 65 -2.05 8.57 -1.61
C ARG A 65 -0.62 8.49 -2.09
N LEU A 66 -0.41 8.18 -3.38
CA LEU A 66 0.92 8.18 -3.97
C LEU A 66 1.56 9.57 -3.83
N LEU A 67 0.83 10.63 -4.19
CA LEU A 67 1.32 12.01 -4.08
C LEU A 67 1.68 12.34 -2.63
N ASP A 68 0.79 12.05 -1.68
CA ASP A 68 1.05 12.27 -0.25
C ASP A 68 2.35 11.59 0.22
N VAL A 69 2.61 10.36 -0.24
CA VAL A 69 3.82 9.58 0.12
C VAL A 69 5.09 10.18 -0.47
N ILE A 70 5.07 10.63 -1.73
CA ILE A 70 6.29 11.11 -2.41
C ILE A 70 6.59 12.59 -2.11
N GLU A 71 5.60 13.36 -1.68
CA GLU A 71 5.75 14.75 -1.24
C GLU A 71 6.36 14.87 0.15
N VAL A 72 6.15 13.88 1.04
CA VAL A 72 6.74 13.83 2.40
C VAL A 72 6.50 15.13 3.19
N ASP A 73 5.28 15.66 3.12
CA ASP A 73 4.87 16.94 3.73
C ASP A 73 5.70 18.17 3.29
N HIS A 74 6.38 18.11 2.15
CA HIS A 74 7.15 19.23 1.59
C HIS A 74 6.38 19.98 0.49
N VAL A 75 6.61 21.30 0.41
CA VAL A 75 6.12 22.10 -0.72
C VAL A 75 7.00 21.84 -1.94
N ILE A 76 6.36 21.43 -3.05
CA ILE A 76 7.00 21.29 -4.35
C ILE A 76 6.75 22.57 -5.15
N ASP A 77 7.80 23.39 -5.31
CA ASP A 77 7.74 24.66 -6.04
C ASP A 77 8.99 24.87 -6.93
N SER A 78 9.55 23.76 -7.44
CA SER A 78 10.71 23.83 -8.31
C SER A 78 10.42 24.61 -9.58
N ASN A 79 11.39 25.42 -10.00
CA ASN A 79 11.33 26.14 -11.25
C ASN A 79 11.89 25.27 -12.39
N PHE A 80 11.00 24.54 -13.07
CA PHE A 80 11.34 23.64 -14.16
C PHE A 80 11.91 24.31 -15.42
N SER A 81 11.92 25.64 -15.52
CA SER A 81 12.49 26.34 -16.69
C SER A 81 13.99 26.11 -16.89
N HIS A 82 14.70 25.67 -15.85
CA HIS A 82 16.14 25.35 -15.90
C HIS A 82 16.43 23.85 -16.09
N PHE A 83 15.40 23.01 -16.11
CA PHE A 83 15.55 21.58 -16.28
C PHE A 83 15.53 21.23 -17.76
N ASP A 84 16.20 20.13 -18.14
CA ASP A 84 16.05 19.56 -19.46
C ASP A 84 14.58 19.09 -19.64
N PRO A 85 13.82 19.65 -20.60
CA PRO A 85 12.44 19.22 -20.83
C PRO A 85 12.32 17.72 -21.14
N MET A 86 13.37 17.11 -21.68
CA MET A 86 13.41 15.68 -21.99
C MET A 86 13.51 14.82 -20.71
N ALA A 87 13.89 15.40 -19.57
CA ALA A 87 14.00 14.73 -18.28
C ALA A 87 12.75 14.88 -17.39
N ILE A 88 11.68 15.51 -17.89
CA ILE A 88 10.45 15.78 -17.12
C ILE A 88 9.40 14.69 -17.35
N LEU A 89 8.96 14.07 -16.26
CA LEU A 89 7.86 13.12 -16.21
C LEU A 89 6.58 13.86 -15.84
N HIS A 90 5.61 13.90 -16.76
CA HIS A 90 4.36 14.66 -16.61
C HIS A 90 3.26 13.87 -15.89
N GLY A 91 3.46 12.57 -15.67
CA GLY A 91 2.44 11.75 -15.05
C GLY A 91 2.70 10.26 -15.10
N ILE A 92 1.68 9.51 -14.69
CA ILE A 92 1.61 8.06 -14.83
C ILE A 92 0.40 7.73 -15.70
N HIS A 93 0.64 6.93 -16.74
CA HIS A 93 -0.39 6.36 -17.57
C HIS A 93 -0.64 4.90 -17.14
N VAL A 94 -1.85 4.59 -16.71
CA VAL A 94 -2.22 3.25 -16.23
C VAL A 94 -3.18 2.55 -17.18
N ILE A 95 -2.95 1.27 -17.45
CA ILE A 95 -3.85 0.41 -18.21
C ILE A 95 -4.26 -0.77 -17.32
N VAL A 96 -5.57 -0.87 -17.10
CA VAL A 96 -6.18 -2.01 -16.42
C VAL A 96 -7.01 -2.80 -17.43
N TRP A 97 -6.74 -4.09 -17.56
CA TRP A 97 -7.41 -4.93 -18.56
C TRP A 97 -8.76 -5.48 -18.11
N SER A 98 -9.03 -5.53 -16.80
CA SER A 98 -10.30 -5.93 -16.21
C SER A 98 -11.17 -4.73 -15.86
N GLN A 99 -12.48 -4.87 -16.05
CA GLN A 99 -13.48 -3.91 -15.51
C GLN A 99 -13.84 -4.20 -14.06
N ASN A 100 -13.60 -5.43 -13.60
CA ASN A 100 -14.02 -5.88 -12.28
C ASN A 100 -13.01 -5.44 -11.20
N ASP A 101 -13.51 -4.81 -10.15
CA ASP A 101 -12.82 -4.44 -8.91
C ASP A 101 -13.37 -5.16 -7.67
N GLU A 102 -13.97 -6.33 -7.87
CA GLU A 102 -14.29 -7.24 -6.79
C GLU A 102 -13.00 -7.89 -6.26
N LEU A 103 -12.78 -7.75 -4.94
CA LEU A 103 -11.62 -8.31 -4.27
C LEU A 103 -11.87 -9.76 -3.89
N GLN A 104 -11.33 -10.69 -4.67
CA GLN A 104 -11.45 -12.13 -4.43
C GLN A 104 -10.11 -12.75 -4.02
N TYR A 105 -10.17 -13.89 -3.33
CA TYR A 105 -8.97 -14.68 -3.04
C TYR A 105 -8.29 -15.10 -4.36
N GLY A 106 -6.98 -14.83 -4.47
CA GLY A 106 -6.22 -15.16 -5.67
C GLY A 106 -6.46 -14.22 -6.84
N VAL A 107 -7.01 -13.01 -6.60
CA VAL A 107 -7.07 -11.96 -7.62
C VAL A 107 -5.68 -11.69 -8.22
N ASP A 108 -5.63 -11.36 -9.51
CA ASP A 108 -4.37 -11.07 -10.18
C ASP A 108 -3.80 -9.73 -9.69
N GLU A 109 -2.70 -9.81 -8.96
CA GLU A 109 -1.95 -8.70 -8.37
C GLU A 109 -0.67 -8.38 -9.16
N SER A 110 -0.49 -8.97 -10.35
CA SER A 110 0.68 -8.75 -11.20
C SER A 110 0.63 -7.39 -11.88
N TYR A 111 1.81 -6.81 -12.12
CA TYR A 111 1.93 -5.56 -12.87
C TYR A 111 3.25 -5.48 -13.62
N LYS A 112 3.25 -4.62 -14.63
CA LYS A 112 4.45 -4.13 -15.31
C LYS A 112 4.55 -2.64 -15.08
N LEU A 113 5.72 -2.17 -14.65
CA LEU A 113 6.03 -0.75 -14.49
C LEU A 113 7.19 -0.40 -15.41
N SER A 114 7.01 0.61 -16.26
CA SER A 114 8.09 1.18 -17.06
C SER A 114 8.21 2.68 -16.86
N ILE A 115 9.42 3.16 -16.59
CA ILE A 115 9.73 4.59 -16.52
C ILE A 115 10.70 4.89 -17.67
N PRO A 116 10.36 5.82 -18.57
CA PRO A 116 11.12 6.03 -19.80
C PRO A 116 12.51 6.64 -19.55
N SER A 117 13.36 6.58 -20.58
CA SER A 117 14.57 7.41 -20.65
C SER A 117 14.23 8.78 -21.23
N HIS A 118 15.18 9.72 -21.14
CA HIS A 118 14.98 11.08 -21.62
C HIS A 118 14.43 11.14 -23.06
N GLY A 119 13.37 11.93 -23.26
CA GLY A 119 12.79 12.25 -24.57
C GLY A 119 12.09 11.13 -25.32
N THR A 120 12.00 9.92 -24.76
CA THR A 120 11.31 8.79 -25.40
C THR A 120 9.80 8.85 -25.17
N GLN A 121 9.40 9.07 -23.92
CA GLN A 121 8.02 9.25 -23.47
C GLN A 121 8.02 10.18 -22.25
N VAL A 122 6.89 10.83 -22.00
CA VAL A 122 6.76 11.80 -20.88
C VAL A 122 5.89 11.28 -19.73
N TYR A 123 5.42 10.02 -19.80
CA TYR A 123 4.65 9.36 -18.75
C TYR A 123 5.33 8.07 -18.33
N ALA A 124 5.30 7.76 -17.03
CA ALA A 124 5.55 6.39 -16.58
C ALA A 124 4.34 5.54 -16.95
N HIS A 125 4.55 4.25 -17.16
CA HIS A 125 3.48 3.34 -17.56
C HIS A 125 3.33 2.20 -16.56
N ILE A 126 2.09 1.96 -16.12
CA ILE A 126 1.74 0.78 -15.32
C ILE A 126 0.66 0.01 -16.05
N GLU A 127 0.93 -1.26 -16.33
CA GLU A 127 -0.01 -2.17 -16.97
C GLU A 127 -0.30 -3.33 -16.02
N ALA A 128 -1.58 -3.64 -15.79
CA ALA A 128 -1.98 -4.75 -14.92
C ALA A 128 -3.30 -5.39 -15.37
N GLN A 129 -3.50 -6.65 -15.00
CA GLN A 129 -4.74 -7.35 -15.29
C GLN A 129 -5.92 -6.76 -14.49
N THR A 130 -5.70 -6.39 -13.23
CA THR A 130 -6.71 -5.78 -12.35
C THR A 130 -6.19 -4.48 -11.74
N VAL A 131 -7.11 -3.70 -11.16
CA VAL A 131 -6.75 -2.47 -10.43
C VAL A 131 -5.77 -2.75 -9.28
N TYR A 132 -5.82 -3.95 -8.68
CA TYR A 132 -4.95 -4.32 -7.56
C TYR A 132 -3.49 -4.47 -7.97
N GLY A 133 -3.21 -4.96 -9.18
CA GLY A 133 -1.86 -4.91 -9.73
C GLY A 133 -1.35 -3.47 -9.91
N VAL A 134 -2.22 -2.56 -10.34
CA VAL A 134 -1.87 -1.12 -10.43
C VAL A 134 -1.54 -0.54 -9.05
N LEU A 135 -2.29 -0.89 -7.99
CA LEU A 135 -1.98 -0.45 -6.63
C LEU A 135 -0.56 -0.85 -6.22
N HIS A 136 -0.16 -2.09 -6.49
CA HIS A 136 1.21 -2.57 -6.21
C HIS A 136 2.28 -1.90 -7.09
N GLY A 137 1.93 -1.58 -8.34
CA GLY A 137 2.77 -0.81 -9.24
C GLY A 137 3.00 0.62 -8.76
N LEU A 138 1.94 1.30 -8.31
CA LEU A 138 2.02 2.65 -7.73
C LEU A 138 2.86 2.65 -6.44
N GLN A 139 2.68 1.63 -5.59
CA GLN A 139 3.50 1.46 -4.39
C GLN A 139 4.99 1.23 -4.72
N THR A 140 5.29 0.59 -5.85
CA THR A 140 6.67 0.40 -6.28
C THR A 140 7.23 1.67 -6.88
N PHE A 141 6.44 2.40 -7.67
CA PHE A 141 6.80 3.69 -8.20
C PHE A 141 7.13 4.70 -7.08
N SER A 142 6.33 4.73 -6.00
CA SER A 142 6.59 5.64 -4.87
C SER A 142 7.96 5.43 -4.23
N GLN A 143 8.45 4.19 -4.18
CA GLN A 143 9.76 3.85 -3.63
C GLN A 143 10.92 4.27 -4.54
N LEU A 144 10.65 4.50 -5.83
CA LEU A 144 11.64 5.01 -6.79
C LEU A 144 11.75 6.54 -6.74
N CYS A 145 10.73 7.22 -6.19
CA CYS A 145 10.70 8.66 -6.02
C CYS A 145 11.52 9.09 -4.80
N ARG A 146 12.23 10.21 -4.94
CA ARG A 146 12.96 10.86 -3.84
C ARG A 146 12.75 12.36 -3.90
N PHE A 147 12.32 12.95 -2.80
CA PHE A 147 12.29 14.41 -2.69
C PHE A 147 13.71 14.95 -2.50
N ASN A 148 14.10 15.93 -3.32
CA ASN A 148 15.38 16.61 -3.20
C ASN A 148 15.18 18.04 -2.64
N LEU A 149 15.74 18.27 -1.45
CA LEU A 149 15.60 19.54 -0.71
C LEU A 149 16.27 20.73 -1.40
N THR A 150 17.31 20.51 -2.21
CA THR A 150 18.05 21.59 -2.88
C THR A 150 17.28 22.13 -4.08
N ASN A 151 16.74 21.25 -4.92
CA ASN A 151 15.97 21.66 -6.08
C ASN A 151 14.46 21.76 -5.81
N ARG A 152 13.99 21.30 -4.64
CA ARG A 152 12.59 21.28 -4.21
C ARG A 152 11.69 20.55 -5.22
N ALA A 153 12.21 19.46 -5.78
CA ALA A 153 11.55 18.61 -6.77
C ALA A 153 11.59 17.14 -6.34
N ILE A 154 10.68 16.33 -6.90
CA ILE A 154 10.75 14.87 -6.80
C ILE A 154 11.56 14.32 -7.97
N GLU A 155 12.53 13.47 -7.65
CA GLU A 155 13.43 12.82 -8.57
C GLU A 155 13.18 11.31 -8.64
N VAL A 156 13.32 10.75 -9.83
CA VAL A 156 13.39 9.31 -10.05
C VAL A 156 14.76 8.99 -10.62
N HIS A 157 15.59 8.32 -9.81
CA HIS A 157 16.95 7.95 -10.17
C HIS A 157 16.98 6.64 -10.97
N GLN A 158 18.08 6.38 -11.67
CA GLN A 158 18.35 5.12 -12.39
C GLN A 158 17.32 4.80 -13.49
N VAL A 159 16.73 5.80 -14.12
CA VAL A 159 15.90 5.60 -15.32
C VAL A 159 16.76 5.20 -16.54
N PRO A 160 16.22 4.49 -17.54
CA PRO A 160 14.87 3.94 -17.59
C PRO A 160 14.67 2.78 -16.61
N TRP A 161 13.45 2.60 -16.10
CA TRP A 161 13.07 1.43 -15.32
C TRP A 161 12.19 0.50 -16.14
N TYR A 162 12.41 -0.81 -15.98
CA TYR A 162 11.51 -1.84 -16.45
C TYR A 162 11.37 -2.91 -15.38
N ILE A 163 10.19 -2.96 -14.75
CA ILE A 163 9.88 -3.83 -13.62
C ILE A 163 8.70 -4.71 -14.00
N ILE A 164 8.84 -6.02 -13.79
CA ILE A 164 7.74 -6.98 -13.88
C ILE A 164 7.65 -7.67 -12.53
N ASP A 165 6.47 -7.63 -11.92
CA ASP A 165 6.28 -8.20 -10.59
C ASP A 165 4.96 -8.92 -10.44
N GLN A 166 4.96 -9.88 -9.53
CA GLN A 166 3.79 -10.61 -9.08
C GLN A 166 4.09 -11.25 -7.73
N PRO A 167 3.11 -11.37 -6.82
CA PRO A 167 3.35 -12.01 -5.54
C PRO A 167 3.61 -13.50 -5.71
N ARG A 168 4.56 -14.05 -4.94
CA ARG A 168 4.80 -15.50 -4.87
C ARG A 168 3.64 -16.26 -4.21
N PHE A 169 2.94 -15.62 -3.27
CA PHE A 169 1.83 -16.21 -2.51
C PHE A 169 0.64 -15.25 -2.48
N PHE A 170 -0.56 -15.79 -2.68
CA PHE A 170 -1.81 -15.01 -2.70
C PHE A 170 -2.28 -14.57 -1.32
N TYR A 171 -1.88 -15.26 -0.23
CA TYR A 171 -2.23 -14.89 1.13
C TYR A 171 -1.03 -14.26 1.83
N ARG A 172 -1.11 -12.96 2.12
CA ARG A 172 -0.07 -12.21 2.82
C ARG A 172 -0.73 -11.41 3.94
N GLY A 173 -0.92 -12.10 5.08
CA GLY A 173 -1.77 -11.62 6.15
C GLY A 173 -1.06 -10.92 7.29
N LEU A 174 -1.75 -9.97 7.92
CA LEU A 174 -1.43 -9.41 9.24
C LEU A 174 -2.62 -9.66 10.16
N LEU A 175 -2.36 -10.26 11.33
CA LEU A 175 -3.39 -10.43 12.36
C LEU A 175 -3.40 -9.23 13.29
N ILE A 176 -4.58 -8.63 13.50
CA ILE A 176 -4.84 -7.70 14.60
C ILE A 176 -5.82 -8.34 15.58
N ASP A 177 -5.58 -8.13 16.86
CA ASP A 177 -6.44 -8.58 17.95
C ASP A 177 -7.06 -7.36 18.60
N THR A 178 -8.37 -7.22 18.42
CA THR A 178 -9.15 -6.10 18.98
C THR A 178 -9.96 -6.48 20.21
N SER A 179 -9.82 -7.72 20.69
CA SER A 179 -10.50 -8.17 21.89
C SER A 179 -9.64 -7.96 23.14
N ARG A 180 -8.37 -8.36 23.08
CA ARG A 180 -7.46 -8.22 24.23
C ARG A 180 -7.27 -6.75 24.59
N HIS A 181 -7.19 -5.89 23.58
CA HIS A 181 -7.29 -4.43 23.72
C HIS A 181 -8.10 -3.86 22.57
N TYR A 182 -8.98 -2.90 22.85
CA TYR A 182 -9.72 -2.19 21.81
C TYR A 182 -8.77 -1.36 20.94
N LEU A 183 -8.94 -1.41 19.62
CA LEU A 183 -8.24 -0.55 18.66
C LEU A 183 -9.21 0.45 18.02
N PRO A 184 -9.04 1.77 18.22
CA PRO A 184 -9.88 2.75 17.57
C PRO A 184 -9.88 2.63 16.04
N LEU A 185 -11.01 2.95 15.39
CA LEU A 185 -11.16 2.89 13.93
C LEU A 185 -10.02 3.58 13.15
N PRO A 186 -9.52 4.77 13.54
CA PRO A 186 -8.37 5.38 12.86
C PRO A 186 -7.08 4.56 12.96
N ILE A 187 -6.87 3.83 14.06
CA ILE A 187 -5.69 2.98 14.24
C ILE A 187 -5.75 1.76 13.31
N ILE A 188 -6.92 1.13 13.18
CA ILE A 188 -7.12 0.03 12.22
C ILE A 188 -6.85 0.53 10.79
N LYS A 189 -7.34 1.72 10.43
CA LYS A 189 -7.07 2.35 9.13
C LYS A 189 -5.58 2.58 8.89
N ASN A 190 -4.85 3.10 9.88
CA ASN A 190 -3.39 3.27 9.78
C ASN A 190 -2.64 1.94 9.61
N VAL A 191 -3.11 0.87 10.26
CA VAL A 191 -2.56 -0.48 10.05
C VAL A 191 -2.79 -0.93 8.61
N ILE A 192 -4.01 -0.75 8.08
CA ILE A 192 -4.34 -1.06 6.68
C ILE A 192 -3.47 -0.25 5.71
N ASP A 193 -3.26 1.05 5.94
CA ASP A 193 -2.34 1.87 5.14
C ASP A 193 -0.93 1.28 5.18
N SER A 194 -0.42 0.95 6.37
CA SER A 194 0.93 0.41 6.56
C SER A 194 1.13 -0.94 5.86
N MET A 195 0.09 -1.77 5.81
CA MET A 195 0.10 -3.04 5.09
C MET A 195 0.39 -2.85 3.59
N THR A 196 -0.10 -1.76 3.00
CA THR A 196 0.11 -1.48 1.57
C THR A 196 1.58 -1.25 1.23
N TYR A 197 2.35 -0.62 2.11
CA TYR A 197 3.79 -0.38 1.90
C TYR A 197 4.59 -1.68 1.73
N ALA A 198 4.15 -2.76 2.38
CA ALA A 198 4.76 -4.09 2.27
C ALA A 198 4.01 -5.02 1.31
N LYS A 199 3.03 -4.52 0.55
CA LYS A 199 2.14 -5.29 -0.33
C LYS A 199 1.42 -6.46 0.38
N LEU A 200 1.12 -6.33 1.67
CA LEU A 200 0.23 -7.26 2.38
C LEU A 200 -1.20 -7.07 1.90
N ASN A 201 -2.00 -8.15 1.88
CA ASN A 201 -3.32 -8.13 1.23
C ASN A 201 -4.44 -8.79 2.06
N VAL A 202 -4.15 -9.29 3.27
CA VAL A 202 -5.19 -9.80 4.17
C VAL A 202 -5.05 -9.21 5.56
N LEU A 203 -6.08 -8.49 6.01
CA LEU A 203 -6.22 -8.14 7.42
C LEU A 203 -7.00 -9.28 8.09
N HIS A 204 -6.29 -10.11 8.83
CA HIS A 204 -6.91 -11.09 9.69
C HIS A 204 -7.35 -10.40 10.98
N TRP A 205 -8.65 -10.12 11.08
CA TRP A 205 -9.22 -9.40 12.19
C TRP A 205 -9.74 -10.39 13.22
N HIS A 206 -8.95 -10.61 14.27
CA HIS A 206 -9.34 -11.36 15.46
C HIS A 206 -10.17 -10.44 16.35
N ILE A 207 -11.49 -10.52 16.22
CA ILE A 207 -12.39 -9.45 16.67
C ILE A 207 -12.78 -9.62 18.14
N VAL A 208 -13.01 -10.86 18.55
CA VAL A 208 -13.59 -11.26 19.83
C VAL A 208 -12.72 -12.33 20.50
N ASP A 209 -12.69 -12.33 21.82
CA ASP A 209 -11.97 -13.29 22.65
C ASP A 209 -12.56 -13.30 24.08
N THR A 210 -11.91 -13.99 25.01
CA THR A 210 -12.20 -14.06 26.45
C THR A 210 -12.41 -12.69 27.07
N GLN A 211 -11.60 -11.70 26.70
CA GLN A 211 -11.51 -10.43 27.40
C GLN A 211 -12.59 -9.44 26.98
N SER A 212 -12.94 -9.38 25.69
CA SER A 212 -14.03 -8.52 25.24
C SER A 212 -14.74 -8.99 23.97
N PHE A 213 -16.00 -8.59 23.85
CA PHE A 213 -16.82 -8.76 22.66
C PHE A 213 -17.20 -7.36 22.12
N PRO A 214 -16.35 -6.71 21.31
CA PRO A 214 -16.60 -5.32 20.89
C PRO A 214 -17.54 -5.20 19.68
N LEU A 215 -17.74 -6.26 18.89
CA LEU A 215 -18.49 -6.21 17.63
C LEU A 215 -20.01 -6.26 17.84
N GLU A 216 -20.75 -5.39 17.17
CA GLU A 216 -22.20 -5.46 17.07
C GLU A 216 -22.65 -6.67 16.25
N ILE A 217 -23.55 -7.50 16.82
CA ILE A 217 -24.21 -8.59 16.10
C ILE A 217 -25.72 -8.36 16.22
N PRO A 218 -26.41 -7.80 15.20
CA PRO A 218 -27.81 -7.39 15.30
C PRO A 218 -28.77 -8.52 15.70
N SER A 219 -28.49 -9.76 15.28
CA SER A 219 -29.27 -10.94 15.65
C SER A 219 -29.05 -11.40 17.11
N PHE A 220 -27.95 -10.99 17.74
CA PHE A 220 -27.57 -11.32 19.10
C PHE A 220 -27.09 -10.08 19.87
N PRO A 221 -27.98 -9.09 20.10
CA PRO A 221 -27.61 -7.76 20.59
C PRO A 221 -27.07 -7.73 22.03
N LYS A 222 -27.10 -8.86 22.75
CA LYS A 222 -26.53 -8.98 24.09
C LYS A 222 -25.03 -9.32 24.08
N LEU A 223 -24.49 -9.86 22.98
CA LEU A 223 -23.09 -10.31 22.93
C LEU A 223 -22.11 -9.18 23.24
N TRP A 224 -22.29 -8.02 22.61
CA TRP A 224 -21.43 -6.86 22.85
C TRP A 224 -21.60 -6.17 24.22
N ASN A 225 -22.42 -6.75 25.13
CA ASN A 225 -22.34 -6.40 26.55
C ASN A 225 -21.00 -6.83 27.16
N GLY A 226 -20.32 -7.80 26.53
CA GLY A 226 -18.94 -8.16 26.84
C GLY A 226 -17.88 -7.16 26.36
N ALA A 227 -18.25 -6.04 25.73
CA ALA A 227 -17.30 -4.97 25.43
C ALA A 227 -16.78 -4.32 26.73
N TYR A 228 -15.56 -3.77 26.70
CA TYR A 228 -14.98 -3.08 27.87
C TYR A 228 -15.81 -1.86 28.30
N SER A 229 -16.33 -1.09 27.34
CA SER A 229 -17.19 0.06 27.58
C SER A 229 -18.09 0.34 26.37
N ILE A 230 -19.03 1.27 26.52
CA ILE A 230 -19.90 1.71 25.42
C ILE A 230 -19.08 2.34 24.28
N SER A 231 -17.99 3.03 24.59
CA SER A 231 -17.10 3.69 23.62
C SER A 231 -16.10 2.75 22.95
N GLU A 232 -15.95 1.53 23.44
CA GLU A 232 -15.00 0.53 22.93
C GLU A 232 -15.75 -0.59 22.20
N ARG A 233 -16.57 -0.17 21.23
CA ARG A 233 -17.44 -1.03 20.41
C ARG A 233 -17.26 -0.70 18.94
N TYR A 234 -17.46 -1.71 18.10
CA TYR A 234 -17.58 -1.56 16.66
C TYR A 234 -19.03 -1.80 16.26
N THR A 235 -19.68 -0.78 15.71
CA THR A 235 -20.99 -0.95 15.07
C THR A 235 -20.84 -1.69 13.74
N MET A 236 -21.96 -2.16 13.19
CA MET A 236 -21.98 -2.72 11.83
C MET A 236 -21.52 -1.69 10.77
N ALA A 237 -21.76 -0.40 11.01
CA ALA A 237 -21.27 0.67 10.14
C ALA A 237 -19.74 0.80 10.24
N ASP A 238 -19.16 0.68 11.44
CA ASP A 238 -17.70 0.68 11.61
C ASP A 238 -17.06 -0.52 10.91
N ALA A 239 -17.65 -1.71 11.06
CA ALA A 239 -17.16 -2.92 10.38
C ALA A 239 -17.25 -2.78 8.85
N ALA A 240 -18.36 -2.26 8.32
CA ALA A 240 -18.52 -2.00 6.89
C ALA A 240 -17.52 -0.96 6.37
N GLU A 241 -17.25 0.09 7.14
CA GLU A 241 -16.24 1.09 6.82
C GLU A 241 -14.83 0.49 6.80
N ILE A 242 -14.47 -0.39 7.74
CA ILE A 242 -13.17 -1.10 7.73
C ILE A 242 -13.02 -1.94 6.46
N VAL A 243 -14.05 -2.72 6.12
CA VAL A 243 -14.06 -3.58 4.92
C VAL A 243 -13.91 -2.75 3.64
N SER A 244 -14.71 -1.69 3.50
CA SER A 244 -14.64 -0.78 2.34
C SER A 244 -13.28 -0.07 2.25
N TYR A 245 -12.76 0.40 3.38
CA TYR A 245 -11.46 1.08 3.45
C TYR A 245 -10.30 0.17 3.06
N ALA A 246 -10.34 -1.09 3.49
CA ALA A 246 -9.37 -2.13 3.13
C ALA A 246 -9.47 -2.51 1.64
N GLN A 247 -10.70 -2.67 1.11
CA GLN A 247 -10.92 -3.01 -0.29
C GLN A 247 -10.31 -1.96 -1.24
N ARG A 248 -10.46 -0.66 -0.94
CA ARG A 248 -9.86 0.44 -1.72
C ARG A 248 -8.32 0.45 -1.73
N ARG A 249 -7.70 -0.45 -0.96
CA ARG A 249 -6.26 -0.69 -0.87
C ARG A 249 -5.85 -2.09 -1.32
N GLY A 250 -6.78 -2.89 -1.84
CA GLY A 250 -6.53 -4.28 -2.22
C GLY A 250 -6.31 -5.21 -1.02
N ILE A 251 -6.85 -4.87 0.15
CA ILE A 251 -6.74 -5.68 1.36
C ILE A 251 -8.09 -6.32 1.68
N SER A 252 -8.13 -7.65 1.73
CA SER A 252 -9.30 -8.40 2.17
C SER A 252 -9.36 -8.42 3.68
N VAL A 253 -10.56 -8.29 4.26
CA VAL A 253 -10.77 -8.47 5.70
C VAL A 253 -11.26 -9.89 5.95
N LEU A 254 -10.44 -10.68 6.66
CA LEU A 254 -10.81 -12.00 7.16
C LEU A 254 -11.23 -11.85 8.62
N ALA A 255 -12.53 -11.90 8.88
CA ALA A 255 -13.06 -11.83 10.23
C ALA A 255 -12.94 -13.18 10.95
N GLU A 256 -12.42 -13.17 12.17
CA GLU A 256 -12.33 -14.34 13.04
C GLU A 256 -13.23 -14.17 14.27
N ILE A 257 -14.02 -15.23 14.51
CA ILE A 257 -14.87 -15.43 15.69
C ILE A 257 -14.43 -16.78 16.27
N ASP A 258 -13.50 -16.75 17.23
CA ASP A 258 -12.84 -17.94 17.76
C ASP A 258 -13.79 -18.77 18.65
N VAL A 259 -13.83 -20.09 18.43
CA VAL A 259 -14.67 -21.06 19.14
C VAL A 259 -14.00 -22.44 19.23
N PRO A 260 -14.25 -23.23 20.29
CA PRO A 260 -15.10 -22.95 21.45
C PRO A 260 -14.34 -22.33 22.64
N GLY A 261 -13.00 -22.26 22.57
CA GLY A 261 -12.18 -21.52 23.52
C GLY A 261 -12.37 -20.01 23.34
N HIS A 262 -11.62 -19.20 24.10
CA HIS A 262 -11.57 -17.76 23.84
C HIS A 262 -12.95 -17.05 23.90
N ALA A 263 -13.87 -17.53 24.76
CA ALA A 263 -15.28 -17.14 24.71
C ALA A 263 -15.92 -16.62 26.02
N LEU A 264 -15.13 -16.22 27.02
CA LEU A 264 -15.70 -15.77 28.31
C LEU A 264 -16.55 -14.49 28.21
N SER A 265 -16.19 -13.55 27.33
CA SER A 265 -16.91 -12.27 27.15
C SER A 265 -18.28 -12.42 26.46
N TRP A 266 -18.66 -13.63 26.05
CA TRP A 266 -19.80 -13.87 25.16
C TRP A 266 -21.12 -14.04 25.93
N TYR A 267 -21.10 -13.91 27.26
CA TYR A 267 -22.23 -14.14 28.18
C TYR A 267 -22.65 -12.88 28.93
#